data_AF-A0A6L8W734-F1
#
_entry.id   AF-A0A6L8W734-F1
#
_cell.length_a   1.000
_cell.length_b   1.000
_cell.length_c   1.000
_cell.angle_alpha   90.00
_cell.angle_beta   90.00
_cell.angle_gamma   90.00
#
_symmetry.space_group_name_H-M   'P 1'
#
loop_
_entity.id
_entity.type
_entity.pdbx_description
1 polymer ?
#
loop_
_entity_poly.entity_id
_entity_poly.type
_entity_poly.pdbx_seq_one_letter_code
_entity_poly.pdbx_strand_id
1 'polypeptide(L)' 'MSEASSKVTKGLFVVFGGKVTDTRGKDFVDPKEMDVQGFYDSYDAALAAWRAASQMKVDDAFTKYVIVRLW' A
#
# COMPACT_ATOMS: atom_id res chain seq x y z
N MET A 1 33.30 2.33 19.28
CA MET A 1 32.28 1.28 19.11
C MET A 1 31.49 1.66 17.87
N SER A 2 31.63 0.86 16.82
CA SER A 2 31.40 1.25 15.42
C SER A 2 29.91 1.39 15.05
N GLU A 3 29.49 2.57 14.63
CA GLU A 3 28.30 2.75 13.80
C GLU A 3 28.62 2.38 12.35
N ALA A 4 28.60 1.08 12.06
CA ALA A 4 28.49 0.61 10.68
C ALA A 4 26.99 0.58 10.32
N SER A 5 26.39 1.75 10.07
CA SER A 5 25.07 1.83 9.46
C SER A 5 25.19 1.33 8.02
N SER A 6 25.01 0.03 7.82
CA SER A 6 24.87 -0.58 6.50
C SER A 6 23.81 0.21 5.73
N LYS A 7 24.19 0.76 4.57
CA LYS A 7 23.31 1.53 3.70
C LYS A 7 22.28 0.60 3.08
N VAL A 8 21.27 0.21 3.86
CA VAL A 8 20.08 -0.47 3.36
C VAL A 8 19.42 0.52 2.41
N THR A 9 19.21 0.12 1.16
CA THR A 9 18.49 0.93 0.17
C THR A 9 17.07 1.14 0.67
N LYS A 10 16.87 2.23 1.41
CA LYS A 10 15.63 2.58 2.07
C LYS A 10 14.69 3.15 1.03
N GLY A 11 13.84 2.30 0.46
CA GLY A 11 12.79 2.73 -0.46
C GLY A 11 11.58 3.21 0.33
N LEU A 12 10.92 4.27 -0.13
CA LEU A 12 9.66 4.68 0.49
C LEU A 12 8.50 4.05 -0.28
N PHE A 13 7.65 3.33 0.44
CA PHE A 13 6.45 2.69 -0.10
C PHE A 13 5.23 3.24 0.61
N VAL A 14 4.15 3.44 -0.12
CA VAL A 14 2.84 3.81 0.44
C VAL A 14 1.83 2.73 0.09
N VAL A 15 1.00 2.36 1.07
CA VAL A 15 -0.12 1.44 0.87
C VAL A 15 -1.40 2.23 1.06
N PHE A 16 -2.25 2.19 0.04
CA PHE A 16 -3.56 2.80 0.09
C PHE A 16 -4.55 1.99 -0.73
N GLY A 17 -5.83 2.18 -0.47
CA GLY A 17 -6.89 1.54 -1.21
C GLY A 17 -8.17 2.35 -1.18
N GLY A 18 -9.14 1.88 -1.95
CA GLY A 18 -10.42 2.55 -2.08
C GLY A 18 -11.31 1.84 -3.08
N LYS A 19 -12.51 2.37 -3.25
CA LYS A 19 -13.45 1.84 -4.24
C LYS A 19 -13.00 2.20 -5.65
N VAL A 20 -13.01 1.21 -6.54
CA VAL A 20 -12.77 1.37 -7.98
C VAL A 20 -14.07 1.34 -8.76
N THR A 21 -14.10 2.02 -9.90
CA THR A 21 -15.27 2.05 -10.80
C THR A 21 -15.45 0.72 -11.53
N ASP A 22 -14.34 0.07 -11.90
CA ASP A 22 -14.30 -1.24 -12.53
C ASP A 22 -13.37 -2.18 -11.76
N THR A 23 -13.87 -3.37 -11.46
CA THR A 23 -13.13 -4.49 -10.87
C THR A 23 -11.89 -4.90 -11.66
N ARG A 24 -11.75 -4.52 -12.94
CA ARG A 24 -10.55 -4.77 -13.74
C ARG A 24 -9.56 -3.61 -13.73
N GLY A 25 -10.03 -2.40 -13.47
CA GLY A 25 -9.24 -1.17 -13.48
C GLY A 25 -8.58 -0.83 -12.15
N LYS A 26 -7.94 0.35 -12.14
CA LYS A 26 -7.39 1.03 -10.95
C LYS A 26 -7.95 2.45 -10.81
N ASP A 27 -9.08 2.70 -11.46
CA ASP A 27 -9.74 4.00 -11.45
C ASP A 27 -10.56 4.12 -10.17
N PHE A 28 -9.98 4.81 -9.18
CA PHE A 28 -10.63 5.04 -7.90
C PHE A 28 -11.80 6.02 -8.08
N VAL A 29 -12.96 5.66 -7.51
CA VAL A 29 -14.20 6.43 -7.61
C VAL A 29 -14.06 7.79 -6.95
N ASP A 30 -13.48 7.82 -5.75
CA ASP A 30 -13.28 9.04 -4.98
C ASP A 30 -11.90 9.05 -4.32
N PRO A 31 -10.98 9.92 -4.77
CA PRO A 31 -9.68 10.09 -4.14
C PRO A 31 -9.73 10.62 -2.70
N LYS A 32 -10.83 11.26 -2.29
CA LYS A 32 -10.98 11.82 -0.94
C LYS A 32 -11.34 10.75 0.10
N GLU A 33 -12.02 9.70 -0.34
CA GLU A 33 -12.42 8.54 0.48
C GLU A 33 -11.39 7.40 0.42
N MET A 34 -10.14 7.71 0.04
CA MET A 34 -9.07 6.73 0.02
C MET A 34 -8.67 6.34 1.45
N ASP A 35 -8.61 5.03 1.67
CA ASP A 35 -8.06 4.44 2.89
C ASP A 35 -6.54 4.34 2.76
N VAL A 36 -5.82 5.17 3.53
CA VAL A 36 -4.36 5.16 3.58
C VAL A 36 -3.91 4.33 4.78
N GLN A 37 -3.33 3.17 4.52
CA GLN A 37 -2.82 2.27 5.57
C GLN A 37 -1.50 2.78 6.17
N GLY A 38 -0.64 3.39 5.35
CA GLY A 38 0.56 4.04 5.85
C GLY A 38 1.73 4.09 4.87
N PHE A 39 2.86 4.56 5.39
CA PHE A 39 4.14 4.65 4.69
C PHE A 39 5.15 3.69 5.31
N TYR A 40 5.92 3.00 4.46
CA TYR A 40 6.83 1.92 4.84
C TYR A 40 8.20 2.13 4.19
N ASP A 41 9.24 1.67 4.87
CA ASP A 41 10.64 1.79 4.43
C ASP A 41 11.18 0.57 3.68
N SER A 42 10.34 -0.47 3.54
CA SER A 42 10.64 -1.69 2.80
C SER A 42 9.40 -2.22 2.09
N TYR A 43 9.61 -2.92 0.98
CA TYR A 43 8.52 -3.55 0.23
C TYR A 43 7.85 -4.66 1.05
N ASP A 44 8.61 -5.43 1.83
CA ASP A 44 8.06 -6.52 2.64
C ASP A 44 7.10 -6.01 3.72
N ALA A 45 7.43 -4.90 4.39
CA ALA A 45 6.54 -4.27 5.35
C ALA A 45 5.26 -3.73 4.67
N ALA A 46 5.41 -3.10 3.50
CA ALA A 46 4.26 -2.64 2.72
C ALA A 46 3.39 -3.82 2.23
N LEU A 47 4.00 -4.94 1.85
CA LEU A 47 3.31 -6.14 1.39
C LEU A 47 2.50 -6.80 2.51
N ALA A 48 3.04 -6.83 3.73
CA ALA A 48 2.32 -7.32 4.89
C ALA A 48 1.08 -6.47 5.20
N ALA A 49 1.22 -5.14 5.18
CA ALA A 49 0.10 -4.21 5.39
C ALA A 49 -0.96 -4.32 4.29
N TRP A 50 -0.54 -4.36 3.02
CA TRP A 50 -1.43 -4.54 1.89
C TRP A 50 -2.20 -5.86 1.95
N ARG A 51 -1.55 -6.96 2.35
CA ARG A 51 -2.21 -8.26 2.52
C ARG A 51 -3.28 -8.19 3.61
N ALA A 52 -2.97 -7.61 4.77
CA ALA A 52 -3.93 -7.47 5.85
C ALA A 52 -5.14 -6.63 5.43
N ALA A 53 -4.91 -5.46 4.81
CA ALA A 53 -5.98 -4.58 4.35
C ALA A 53 -6.85 -5.22 3.25
N SER A 54 -6.22 -5.89 2.29
CA SER A 54 -6.91 -6.57 1.19
C SER A 54 -7.75 -7.75 1.69
N GLN A 55 -7.26 -8.51 2.67
CA GLN A 55 -7.99 -9.64 3.25
C GLN A 55 -9.21 -9.19 4.06
N MET A 56 -9.12 -8.06 4.78
CA MET A 56 -10.25 -7.50 5.53
C MET A 56 -11.39 -6.98 4.63
N LYS A 57 -11.10 -6.65 3.38
CA LYS A 57 -12.07 -6.06 2.44
C LYS A 57 -12.39 -6.96 1.25
N VAL A 58 -12.10 -8.26 1.36
CA VAL A 58 -12.30 -9.24 0.28
C VAL A 58 -13.75 -9.35 -0.17
N ASP A 59 -14.70 -9.08 0.72
CA ASP A 59 -16.15 -9.13 0.40
C ASP A 59 -16.60 -7.96 -0.48
N ASP A 60 -15.87 -6.84 -0.49
CA ASP A 60 -16.16 -5.70 -1.37
C ASP A 60 -15.33 -5.81 -2.65
N ALA A 61 -15.94 -6.38 -3.69
CA ALA A 61 -15.32 -6.57 -5.00
C ALA A 61 -14.83 -5.27 -5.67
N PHE A 62 -15.36 -4.11 -5.24
CA PHE A 62 -14.93 -2.81 -5.74
C PHE A 62 -13.83 -2.19 -4.89
N THR A 63 -13.51 -2.71 -3.70
CA THR A 63 -12.41 -2.19 -2.90
C THR A 63 -11.09 -2.83 -3.32
N LYS A 64 -10.12 -2.01 -3.72
CA LYS A 64 -8.76 -2.46 -4.05
C LYS A 64 -7.73 -1.69 -3.26
N TYR A 65 -6.72 -2.40 -2.78
CA TYR A 65 -5.51 -1.80 -2.22
C TYR A 65 -4.34 -1.98 -3.19
N VAL A 66 -3.45 -1.01 -3.21
CA VAL A 66 -2.24 -0.99 -4.03
C VAL A 66 -1.04 -0.59 -3.19
N ILE A 67 0.13 -1.04 -3.62
CA ILE A 67 1.42 -0.63 -3.09
C ILE A 67 2.08 0.25 -4.15
N VAL A 68 2.47 1.46 -3.78
CA VAL A 68 3.21 2.37 -4.66
C VAL A 68 4.58 2.62 -4.06
N ARG A 69 5.62 2.43 -4.86
CA ARG A 69 6.99 2.84 -4.51
C ARG A 69 7.19 4.30 -4.94
N LEU A 70 7.65 5.13 -4.01
CA LEU A 70 7.91 6.55 -4.22
C LEU A 70 9.37 6.82 -4.63
N TRP A 71 10.35 6.15 -4.01
CA TRP A 71 11.77 6.19 -4.40
C TRP A 71 12.55 4.96 -3.92
#